data_AF-A0A2T4A1M5-F1
#
_entry.id   AF-A0A2T4A1M5-F1
#
_cell.length_a   1.000
_cell.length_b   1.000
_cell.length_c   1.000
_cell.angle_alpha   90.00
_cell.angle_beta   90.00
_cell.angle_gamma   90.00
#
_symmetry.space_group_name_H-M   'P 1'
#
loop_
_entity.id
_entity.type
_entity.pdbx_description
1 polymer ?
#
loop_
_entity_poly.entity_id
_entity_poly.type
_entity_poly.pdbx_seq_one_letter_code
_entity_poly.pdbx_strand_id
1 'polypeptide(L)'
;QGTKCLVDEVTHSKRNPDQVFNALDFLADMVKTTRISAADIAIITPYAANVELINRRRTRPELEVLSAMPPAATVDSFQGREADIRVIIMGTTEEVGPGFTTDQNRLNVMFSRQKSSLLVFGYMYVMGR
;
A
#
# COMPACT_ATOMS: atom_id res chain seq x y z
N GLN A 1 9.74 -10.94 -14.12
CA GLN A 1 8.31 -11.16 -14.45
C GLN A 1 7.51 -10.09 -13.74
N GLY A 2 6.55 -9.45 -14.40
CA GLY A 2 5.70 -8.44 -13.77
C GLY A 2 4.78 -9.06 -12.71
N THR A 3 4.27 -8.24 -11.80
CA THR A 3 3.29 -8.65 -10.78
C THR A 3 1.92 -8.84 -11.40
N LYS A 4 1.08 -9.74 -10.88
CA LYS A 4 -0.31 -9.90 -11.35
C LYS A 4 -1.31 -9.05 -10.55
N CYS A 5 -2.14 -8.30 -11.26
CA CYS A 5 -3.27 -7.59 -10.65
C CYS A 5 -4.56 -8.40 -10.83
N LEU A 6 -5.28 -8.63 -9.74
CA LEU A 6 -6.59 -9.26 -9.74
C LEU A 6 -7.65 -8.16 -9.63
N VAL A 7 -8.67 -8.22 -10.49
CA VAL A 7 -9.79 -7.28 -10.52
C VAL A 7 -11.05 -8.05 -10.14
N ASP A 8 -11.77 -7.55 -9.15
CA ASP A 8 -13.07 -8.10 -8.76
C ASP A 8 -14.12 -7.80 -9.86
N GLU A 9 -14.87 -8.81 -10.30
CA GLU A 9 -15.79 -8.68 -11.44
C GLU A 9 -17.02 -7.81 -11.12
N VAL A 10 -17.38 -7.67 -9.85
CA VAL A 10 -18.60 -6.97 -9.42
C VAL A 10 -18.29 -5.55 -8.96
N THR A 11 -17.27 -5.38 -8.12
CA THR A 11 -16.88 -4.11 -7.51
C THR A 11 -15.81 -3.35 -8.30
N HIS A 12 -15.16 -4.02 -9.27
CA HIS A 12 -13.99 -3.52 -9.99
C HIS A 12 -12.81 -3.12 -9.08
N SER A 13 -12.84 -3.52 -7.81
CA SER A 13 -11.73 -3.28 -6.87
C SER A 13 -10.53 -4.12 -7.26
N LYS A 14 -9.32 -3.56 -7.13
CA LYS A 14 -8.09 -4.22 -7.54
C LYS A 14 -7.28 -4.69 -6.32
N ARG A 15 -6.59 -5.82 -6.46
CA ARG A 15 -5.57 -6.26 -5.51
C ARG A 15 -4.37 -6.85 -6.23
N ASN A 16 -3.18 -6.59 -5.70
CA ASN A 16 -1.94 -7.09 -6.26
C ASN A 16 -1.15 -7.82 -5.16
N PRO A 17 -1.26 -9.15 -5.08
CA PRO A 17 -0.59 -9.94 -4.04
C PRO A 17 0.92 -9.77 -4.01
N ASP A 18 1.58 -9.71 -5.16
CA ASP A 18 3.04 -9.61 -5.22
C ASP A 18 3.52 -8.27 -4.65
N GLN A 19 2.85 -7.16 -5.02
CA GLN A 19 3.17 -5.85 -4.43
C GLN A 19 2.92 -5.82 -2.92
N VAL A 20 1.83 -6.46 -2.46
CA VAL A 20 1.53 -6.55 -1.02
C VAL A 20 2.57 -7.37 -0.28
N PHE A 21 2.96 -8.52 -0.81
CA PHE A 21 3.89 -9.42 -0.13
C PHE A 21 5.29 -8.80 -0.08
N ASN A 22 5.78 -8.28 -1.21
CA ASN A 22 7.07 -7.60 -1.27
C ASN A 22 7.12 -6.38 -0.33
N ALA A 23 6.03 -5.62 -0.23
CA ALA A 23 5.95 -4.50 0.70
C ALA A 23 6.01 -4.96 2.16
N LEU A 24 5.20 -5.96 2.53
CA LEU A 24 5.16 -6.44 3.92
C LEU A 24 6.47 -7.11 4.34
N ASP A 25 7.09 -7.89 3.47
CA ASP A 25 8.38 -8.53 3.74
C ASP A 25 9.47 -7.46 3.92
N PHE A 26 9.52 -6.45 3.03
CA PHE A 26 10.43 -5.32 3.17
C PHE A 26 10.21 -4.55 4.49
N LEU A 27 8.96 -4.26 4.85
CA LEU A 27 8.66 -3.55 6.09
C LEU A 27 9.00 -4.39 7.32
N ALA A 28 8.77 -5.70 7.29
CA ALA A 28 9.16 -6.60 8.37
C ALA A 28 10.68 -6.59 8.58
N ASP A 29 11.46 -6.66 7.50
CA ASP A 29 12.91 -6.58 7.57
C ASP A 29 13.38 -5.19 8.04
N MET A 30 12.76 -4.12 7.56
CA MET A 30 13.04 -2.75 8.02
C MET A 30 12.81 -2.59 9.52
N VAL A 31 11.70 -3.07 10.06
CA VAL A 31 11.41 -2.99 11.50
C VAL A 31 12.38 -3.86 12.31
N LYS A 32 12.77 -5.04 11.81
CA LYS A 32 13.72 -5.93 12.49
C LYS A 32 15.15 -5.39 12.52
N THR A 33 15.57 -4.67 11.47
CA THR A 33 16.97 -4.26 11.26
C THR A 33 17.25 -2.82 11.64
N THR A 34 16.20 -2.02 11.89
CA THR A 34 16.31 -0.61 12.26
C THR A 34 15.66 -0.35 13.63
N ARG A 35 15.63 0.91 14.07
CA ARG A 35 14.92 1.34 15.30
C ARG A 35 13.51 1.88 15.02
N ILE A 36 12.97 1.62 13.84
CA ILE A 36 11.64 2.09 13.45
C ILE A 36 10.57 1.21 14.11
N SER A 37 9.59 1.82 14.76
CA SER A 37 8.44 1.10 15.29
C SER A 37 7.44 0.80 14.18
N ALA A 38 6.86 -0.41 14.18
CA ALA A 38 5.76 -0.74 13.26
C ALA A 38 4.54 0.20 13.45
N ALA A 39 4.34 0.76 14.64
CA ALA A 39 3.25 1.70 14.92
C ALA A 39 3.41 3.05 14.18
N ASP A 40 4.63 3.39 13.76
CA ASP A 40 4.95 4.64 13.07
C ASP A 40 4.71 4.53 11.54
N ILE A 41 4.39 3.32 11.07
CA ILE A 41 4.20 3.00 9.66
C ILE A 41 2.70 2.96 9.34
N ALA A 42 2.26 3.69 8.32
CA ALA A 42 0.91 3.60 7.80
C ALA A 42 0.91 3.16 6.33
N ILE A 43 0.20 2.07 6.04
CA ILE A 43 -0.03 1.62 4.66
C ILE A 43 -1.33 2.22 4.12
N ILE A 44 -1.22 2.93 3.01
CA ILE A 44 -2.34 3.39 2.20
C ILE A 44 -2.30 2.73 0.82
N THR A 45 -3.48 2.45 0.28
CA THR A 45 -3.62 1.86 -1.06
C THR A 45 -4.86 2.42 -1.74
N PRO A 46 -4.89 2.55 -3.07
CA PRO A 46 -6.07 3.04 -3.78
C PRO A 46 -7.32 2.17 -3.63
N TYR A 47 -7.13 0.86 -3.46
CA TYR A 47 -8.21 -0.13 -3.62
C TYR A 47 -8.52 -0.89 -2.33
N ALA A 48 -9.83 -0.99 -2.02
CA ALA A 48 -10.33 -1.70 -0.84
C ALA A 48 -9.98 -3.21 -0.83
N ALA A 49 -10.00 -3.88 -1.99
CA ALA A 49 -9.59 -5.29 -2.07
C ALA A 49 -8.10 -5.48 -1.69
N ASN A 50 -7.26 -4.48 -1.95
CA ASN A 50 -5.87 -4.47 -1.53
C ASN A 50 -5.75 -4.20 -0.02
N VAL A 51 -6.58 -3.30 0.55
CA VAL A 51 -6.66 -3.08 2.01
C VAL A 51 -6.96 -4.40 2.74
N GLU A 52 -7.98 -5.13 2.29
CA GLU A 52 -8.37 -6.41 2.87
C GLU A 52 -7.22 -7.42 2.79
N LEU A 53 -6.55 -7.51 1.64
CA LEU A 53 -5.42 -8.40 1.44
C LEU A 53 -4.26 -8.08 2.40
N ILE A 54 -3.89 -6.80 2.55
CA ILE A 54 -2.83 -6.35 3.46
C ILE A 54 -3.19 -6.70 4.91
N ASN A 55 -4.42 -6.36 5.32
CA ASN A 55 -4.89 -6.61 6.68
C ASN A 55 -4.96 -8.10 7.01
N ARG A 56 -5.39 -8.94 6.06
CA ARG A 56 -5.38 -10.41 6.23
C ARG A 56 -3.96 -10.98 6.23
N ARG A 57 -3.05 -10.47 5.40
CA ARG A 57 -1.69 -11.01 5.29
C ARG A 57 -0.85 -10.70 6.54
N ARG A 58 -1.01 -9.51 7.14
CA ARG A 58 -0.22 -9.09 8.33
C ARG A 58 -0.46 -9.96 9.57
N THR A 59 -1.60 -10.63 9.67
CA THR A 59 -1.94 -11.44 10.86
C THR A 59 -1.24 -12.79 10.86
N ARG A 60 -0.47 -13.09 9.81
CA ARG A 60 0.33 -14.30 9.71
C ARG A 60 1.50 -14.27 10.70
N PRO A 61 1.85 -15.38 11.37
CA PRO A 61 2.90 -15.41 12.38
C PRO A 61 4.25 -14.87 11.91
N GLU A 62 4.63 -15.11 10.65
CA GLU A 62 5.90 -14.63 10.10
C GLU A 62 6.00 -13.09 10.00
N LEU A 63 4.87 -12.39 10.08
CA LEU A 63 4.76 -10.92 10.06
C LEU A 63 4.35 -10.35 11.43
N GLU A 64 4.47 -11.12 12.52
CA GLU A 64 4.10 -10.67 13.88
C GLU A 64 4.80 -9.37 14.30
N VAL A 65 6.01 -9.12 13.79
CA VAL A 65 6.75 -7.86 14.01
C VAL A 65 5.98 -6.61 13.54
N LEU A 66 5.03 -6.77 12.62
CA LEU A 66 4.18 -5.71 12.10
C LEU A 66 2.84 -5.59 12.86
N SER A 67 2.63 -6.34 13.95
CA SER A 67 1.36 -6.38 14.70
C SER A 67 0.94 -5.03 15.27
N ALA A 68 1.89 -4.18 15.67
CA ALA A 68 1.63 -2.84 16.18
C ALA A 68 1.27 -1.82 15.07
N MET A 69 1.38 -2.20 13.80
CA MET A 69 1.07 -1.32 12.67
C MET A 69 -0.45 -1.08 12.57
N PRO A 70 -0.92 0.18 12.43
CA PRO A 70 -2.33 0.48 12.23
C PRO A 70 -2.89 -0.23 10.98
N PRO A 71 -4.19 -0.59 10.96
CA PRO A 71 -4.83 -1.19 9.79
C PRO A 71 -4.59 -0.36 8.53
N ALA A 72 -4.39 -1.05 7.41
CA ALA A 72 -4.24 -0.41 6.12
C ALA A 72 -5.56 0.26 5.75
N ALA A 73 -5.47 1.35 4.99
CA ALA A 73 -6.61 2.17 4.65
C ALA A 73 -6.59 2.55 3.17
N THR A 74 -7.76 2.91 2.65
CA THR A 74 -7.82 3.58 1.35
C THR A 74 -7.38 5.04 1.48
N VAL A 75 -6.92 5.66 0.39
CA VAL A 75 -6.58 7.10 0.37
C VAL A 75 -7.75 7.95 0.88
N ASP A 76 -8.97 7.64 0.44
CA ASP A 76 -10.19 8.36 0.84
C ASP A 76 -10.44 8.21 2.36
N SER A 77 -10.30 7.00 2.91
CA SER A 77 -10.48 6.75 4.36
C SER A 77 -9.34 7.26 5.25
N PHE A 78 -8.18 7.57 4.68
CA PHE A 78 -7.00 8.04 5.41
C PHE A 78 -6.88 9.57 5.41
N GLN A 79 -7.83 10.27 4.79
CA GLN A 79 -7.80 11.72 4.71
C GLN A 79 -7.79 12.37 6.11
N GLY A 80 -6.83 13.26 6.36
CA GLY A 80 -6.66 13.94 7.65
C GLY A 80 -5.76 13.23 8.67
N ARG A 81 -5.26 12.04 8.38
CA ARG A 81 -4.30 11.32 9.24
C ARG A 81 -2.87 11.51 8.77
N GLU A 82 -1.96 11.59 9.73
CA GLU A 82 -0.51 11.66 9.52
C GLU A 82 0.16 10.38 10.00
N ALA A 83 1.29 10.06 9.39
CA ALA A 83 2.18 8.98 9.82
C ALA A 83 3.63 9.42 9.66
N ASP A 84 4.53 8.90 10.48
CA ASP A 84 5.96 9.22 10.34
C ASP A 84 6.50 8.61 9.06
N ILE A 85 6.15 7.35 8.82
CA ILE A 85 6.47 6.61 7.60
C ILE A 85 5.19 6.22 6.89
N ARG A 86 5.03 6.69 5.66
CA ARG A 86 3.90 6.33 4.82
C ARG A 86 4.34 5.35 3.75
N VAL A 87 3.54 4.32 3.56
CA VAL A 87 3.77 3.29 2.55
C VAL A 87 2.57 3.26 1.61
N ILE A 88 2.82 3.49 0.33
CA ILE A 88 1.81 3.41 -0.73
C ILE A 88 1.97 2.07 -1.43
N ILE A 89 0.91 1.28 -1.51
CA ILE A 89 0.86 0.09 -2.37
C ILE A 89 -0.15 0.37 -3.49
N MET A 90 0.33 0.48 -4.73
CA MET A 90 -0.46 1.00 -5.85
C MET A 90 -1.56 0.03 -6.28
N GLY A 91 -1.29 -1.28 -6.29
CA GLY A 91 -2.27 -2.27 -6.73
C GLY A 91 -2.54 -2.21 -8.24
N THR A 92 -1.63 -1.65 -9.03
CA THR A 92 -1.75 -1.47 -10.48
C THR A 92 -0.62 -2.17 -11.24
N THR A 93 -0.88 -2.46 -12.51
CA THR A 93 0.07 -2.98 -13.52
C THR A 93 -0.21 -2.27 -14.83
N GLU A 94 0.66 -2.46 -15.82
CA GLU A 94 0.47 -1.90 -17.17
C GLU A 94 -0.88 -2.34 -17.78
N GLU A 95 -1.25 -3.62 -17.62
CA GLU A 95 -2.48 -4.21 -18.16
C GLU A 95 -3.76 -3.58 -17.59
N VAL A 96 -3.79 -3.28 -16.29
CA VAL A 96 -4.98 -2.70 -15.63
C VAL A 96 -4.98 -1.17 -15.62
N GLY A 97 -3.88 -0.55 -16.05
CA GLY A 97 -3.70 0.89 -16.15
C GLY A 97 -3.66 1.65 -14.82
N PRO A 98 -3.50 3.00 -14.88
CA PRO A 98 -3.33 3.89 -13.73
C PRO A 98 -4.57 3.95 -12.81
N GLY A 99 -5.77 3.84 -13.38
CA GLY A 99 -7.02 3.84 -12.63
C GLY A 99 -7.12 5.00 -11.63
N PHE A 100 -7.09 4.70 -10.33
CA PHE A 100 -7.23 5.69 -9.25
C PHE A 100 -6.17 6.81 -9.29
N THR A 101 -5.03 6.55 -9.93
CA THR A 101 -3.91 7.50 -10.00
C THR A 101 -4.08 8.55 -11.09
N THR A 102 -5.21 8.58 -11.82
CA THR A 102 -5.49 9.66 -12.78
C THR A 102 -6.10 10.90 -12.13
N ASP A 103 -6.55 10.80 -10.88
CA ASP A 103 -7.08 11.94 -10.11
C ASP A 103 -5.94 12.63 -9.35
N GLN A 104 -5.61 13.85 -9.79
CA GLN A 104 -4.52 14.64 -9.21
C GLN A 104 -4.75 15.01 -7.73
N ASN A 105 -6.00 15.22 -7.30
CA ASN A 105 -6.29 15.54 -5.91
C ASN A 105 -6.03 14.33 -5.01
N ARG A 106 -6.43 13.14 -5.48
CA ARG A 106 -6.16 11.88 -4.79
C ARG A 106 -4.68 11.55 -4.76
N LEU A 107 -3.95 11.83 -5.84
CA LEU A 107 -2.48 11.71 -5.85
C LEU A 107 -1.84 12.62 -4.80
N ASN A 108 -2.21 13.90 -4.75
CA ASN A 108 -1.66 14.84 -3.79
C ASN A 108 -1.88 14.39 -2.34
N VAL A 109 -3.06 13.84 -2.03
CA VAL A 109 -3.34 13.28 -0.69
C VAL A 109 -2.49 12.05 -0.41
N MET A 110 -2.35 11.16 -1.41
CA MET A 110 -1.57 9.93 -1.29
C MET A 110 -0.08 10.23 -1.01
N PHE A 111 0.53 11.17 -1.75
CA PHE A 111 1.97 11.51 -1.69
C PHE A 111 2.36 12.58 -0.63
N SER A 112 1.42 13.08 0.16
CA SER A 112 1.68 14.08 1.22
C SER A 112 1.49 13.49 2.62
N ARG A 113 1.73 14.27 3.69
CA ARG A 113 1.40 13.92 5.10
C ARG A 113 2.16 12.71 5.68
N GLN A 114 3.30 12.35 5.07
CA GLN A 114 4.40 11.73 5.79
C GLN A 114 5.20 12.80 6.54
N LYS A 115 5.64 12.52 7.75
CA LYS A 115 6.55 13.44 8.48
C LYS A 115 8.01 13.20 8.11
N SER A 116 8.40 11.94 7.89
CA SER A 116 9.80 11.55 7.71
C SER A 116 10.07 10.84 6.39
N SER A 117 9.23 9.88 5.98
CA SER A 117 9.54 9.06 4.80
C SER A 117 8.31 8.57 4.05
N LEU A 118 8.48 8.41 2.74
CA LEU A 118 7.47 7.87 1.83
C LEU A 118 8.06 6.70 1.04
N LEU A 119 7.42 5.54 1.13
CA LEU A 119 7.76 4.35 0.35
C LEU A 119 6.64 4.04 -0.62
N VAL A 120 6.97 3.68 -1.86
CA VAL A 120 6.00 3.39 -2.91
C VAL A 120 6.30 2.03 -3.51
N PHE A 121 5.33 1.13 -3.45
CA PHE A 121 5.35 -0.19 -4.06
C PHE A 121 4.36 -0.20 -5.21
N GLY A 122 4.87 -0.35 -6.42
CA GLY A 122 4.08 -0.27 -7.64
C GLY A 122 4.83 -0.78 -8.86
N TYR A 123 4.16 -0.75 -10.00
CA TYR A 123 4.77 -1.11 -11.28
C TYR A 123 5.22 0.15 -12.02
N MET A 124 6.49 0.23 -12.41
CA MET A 124 7.11 1.45 -12.96
C MET A 124 6.57 1.85 -14.35
N TYR A 125 6.10 0.88 -15.14
CA TYR A 125 5.63 1.14 -16.51
C TYR A 125 4.12 1.40 -16.59
N VAL A 126 3.50 1.85 -15.50
CA VAL A 126 2.11 2.30 -15.50
C VAL A 126 2.09 3.76 -15.95
N MET A 127 1.82 3.97 -17.24
CA MET A 127 1.74 5.32 -17.82
C MET A 127 0.32 5.88 -17.67
N GLY A 128 0.20 7.08 -17.09
CA GLY A 128 -0.97 7.94 -17.22
C GLY A 128 -0.94 8.66 -18.57
N ARG A 129 -2.10 8.80 -19.22
CA ARG A 129 -2.25 9.73 -20.35
C ARG A 129 -2.53 11.14 -19.84
#